data_AF-A0A524AUW9-F1
#
_entry.id   AF-A0A524AUW9-F1
#
_cell.length_a   1.000
_cell.length_b   1.000
_cell.length_c   1.000
_cell.angle_alpha   90.00
_cell.angle_beta   90.00
_cell.angle_gamma   90.00
#
_symmetry.space_group_name_H-M   'P 1'
#
loop_
_entity.id
_entity.type
_entity.pdbx_description
1 polymer ?
#
loop_
_entity_poly.entity_id
_entity_poly.type
_entity_poly.pdbx_seq_one_letter_code
_entity_poly.pdbx_strand_id
1 'polypeptide(L)' 'MSLTQAEAYYLMQLEKLFKNDDPLILGACPTKIIRDLISIDGRERFLLDIYQGSLSLKKYTFQERARAIVP' A
#
# COMPACT_ATOMS: atom_id res chain seq x y z
N MET A 1 -11.20 23.83 20.36
CA MET A 1 -12.01 24.14 19.16
C MET A 1 -12.05 22.90 18.30
N SER A 2 -13.24 22.40 17.98
CA SER A 2 -13.42 21.31 17.02
C SER A 2 -13.35 21.87 15.61
N LEU A 3 -12.61 21.20 14.74
CA LEU A 3 -12.55 21.53 13.33
C LEU A 3 -13.92 21.29 12.68
N THR A 4 -14.39 22.20 11.84
CA THR A 4 -15.61 21.95 11.06
C THR A 4 -15.33 20.95 9.95
N GLN A 5 -16.38 20.26 9.47
CA GLN A 5 -16.23 19.29 8.38
C GLN A 5 -15.67 19.94 7.09
N ALA A 6 -16.06 21.19 6.80
CA ALA A 6 -15.58 21.94 5.65
C ALA A 6 -14.07 22.25 5.77
N GLU A 7 -13.62 22.66 6.95
CA GLU A 7 -12.19 22.86 7.22
C GLU A 7 -11.42 21.55 7.09
N ALA A 8 -11.99 20.42 7.56
CA ALA A 8 -11.32 19.12 7.48
C ALA A 8 -11.12 18.69 6.03
N TYR A 9 -12.15 18.87 5.19
CA TYR A 9 -12.05 18.59 3.75
C TYR A 9 -11.05 19.49 3.05
N TYR A 10 -11.08 20.80 3.34
CA TYR A 10 -10.11 21.73 2.78
C TYR A 10 -8.69 21.30 3.10
N LEU A 11 -8.44 21.00 4.37
CA LEU A 11 -7.15 20.55 4.86
C LEU A 11 -6.70 19.24 4.21
N MET A 12 -7.59 18.24 4.07
CA MET A 12 -7.28 17.00 3.36
C MET A 12 -6.93 17.19 1.87
N GLN A 13 -7.49 18.22 1.23
CA GLN A 13 -7.22 18.53 -0.19
C GLN A 13 -5.88 19.24 -0.43
N LEU A 14 -5.28 19.83 0.60
CA LEU A 14 -3.97 20.45 0.47
C LEU A 14 -2.92 19.42 0.09
N GLU A 15 -2.04 19.80 -0.83
CA GLU A 15 -0.91 18.97 -1.23
C GLU A 15 -0.01 18.66 -0.02
N LYS A 16 0.43 17.40 0.06
CA LYS A 16 1.24 16.87 1.17
C LYS A 16 2.58 16.41 0.63
N LEU A 17 3.64 16.79 1.32
CA LEU A 17 5.01 16.40 1.03
C LEU A 17 5.50 15.42 2.09
N PHE A 18 6.40 14.51 1.74
CA PHE A 18 7.07 13.69 2.74
C PHE A 18 7.92 14.57 3.64
N LYS A 19 7.89 14.30 4.95
CA LYS A 19 8.73 15.01 5.91
C LYS A 19 10.22 14.79 5.62
N ASN A 20 10.57 13.60 5.16
CA ASN A 20 11.93 13.21 4.83
C ASN A 20 12.02 12.91 3.33
N ASP A 21 13.11 13.33 2.69
CA ASP A 21 13.42 13.07 1.28
C ASP A 21 14.01 11.68 1.01
N ASP A 22 13.97 10.79 2.02
CA ASP A 22 14.47 9.43 1.85
C ASP A 22 13.63 8.67 0.82
N PRO A 23 14.25 7.91 -0.09
CA PRO A 23 13.52 7.14 -1.06
C PRO A 23 12.55 6.17 -0.39
N LEU A 24 11.33 6.07 -0.94
CA LEU A 24 10.36 5.08 -0.50
C LEU A 24 10.73 3.71 -1.08
N ILE A 25 11.48 2.93 -0.30
CA ILE A 25 11.87 1.57 -0.68
C ILE A 25 10.74 0.61 -0.32
N LEU A 26 9.98 0.20 -1.33
CA LEU A 26 8.99 -0.87 -1.20
C LEU A 26 9.75 -2.22 -1.21
N GLY A 27 9.85 -2.86 -0.04
CA GLY A 27 10.60 -4.10 0.15
C GLY A 27 9.95 -5.33 -0.48
N ALA A 28 10.49 -6.51 -0.15
CA ALA A 28 9.83 -7.77 -0.50
C ALA A 28 8.56 -7.95 0.35
N CYS A 29 7.51 -8.46 -0.27
CA CYS A 29 6.23 -8.65 0.41
C CYS A 29 6.29 -9.79 1.46
N PRO A 30 5.59 -9.69 2.62
CA PRO A 30 4.80 -8.55 3.11
C PRO A 30 5.68 -7.47 3.76
N THR A 31 5.40 -6.21 3.43
CA THR A 31 6.05 -5.05 4.05
C THR A 31 4.99 -4.06 4.53
N LYS A 32 5.22 -3.47 5.71
CA LYS A 32 4.46 -2.35 6.25
C LYS A 32 5.39 -1.15 6.37
N ILE A 33 4.99 0.01 5.84
CA ILE A 33 5.80 1.23 5.88
C ILE A 33 4.91 2.38 6.36
N ILE A 34 5.38 3.09 7.37
CA ILE A 34 4.75 4.32 7.84
C ILE A 34 5.63 5.50 7.44
N ARG A 35 5.03 6.51 6.82
CA ARG A 35 5.69 7.76 6.44
C ARG A 35 4.94 8.96 6.95
N ASP A 36 5.69 9.94 7.45
CA ASP A 36 5.16 11.24 7.81
C ASP A 36 4.95 12.09 6.56
N LEU A 37 3.77 12.68 6.47
CA LEU A 37 3.41 13.68 5.47
C LEU A 37 3.13 15.01 6.17
N ILE A 38 3.55 16.10 5.55
CA ILE A 38 3.31 17.47 6.03
C ILE A 38 2.63 18.24 4.91
N SER A 39 1.65 19.08 5.25
CA SER A 39 1.06 19.99 4.26
C SER A 39 2.06 21.05 3.81
N ILE A 40 1.95 21.54 2.57
CA ILE A 40 2.85 22.61 2.07
C ILE A 40 2.83 23.84 2.98
N ASP A 41 1.68 24.17 3.56
CA ASP A 41 1.52 25.29 4.48
C ASP A 41 1.98 24.99 5.93
N GLY A 42 2.45 23.77 6.20
CA GLY A 42 2.99 23.34 7.49
C GLY A 42 1.97 23.19 8.62
N ARG A 43 0.67 23.35 8.32
CA ARG A 43 -0.39 23.35 9.34
C ARG A 43 -0.77 21.95 9.83
N GLU A 44 -0.44 20.92 9.07
CA GLU A 44 -0.87 19.57 9.37
C GLU A 44 0.23 18.53 9.19
N ARG A 45 0.12 17.47 10.00
CA ARG A 45 0.93 16.26 9.89
C ARG A 45 0.03 15.06 9.74
N PHE A 46 0.25 14.28 8.69
CA PHE A 46 -0.44 13.02 8.42
C PHE A 46 0.53 11.86 8.54
N LEU A 47 -0.02 10.69 8.82
CA LEU A 47 0.69 9.42 8.76
C LEU A 47 0.13 8.62 7.58
N LEU A 48 0.99 8.33 6.61
CA LEU A 48 0.70 7.43 5.51
C LEU A 48 1.14 6.02 5.91
N ASP A 49 0.16 5.14 6.16
CA ASP A 49 0.39 3.73 6.48
C ASP A 49 0.20 2.87 5.23
N ILE A 50 1.30 2.39 4.65
CA ILE A 50 1.35 1.62 3.42
C ILE A 50 1.49 0.14 3.77
N TYR A 51 0.55 -0.67 3.29
CA TYR A 51 0.59 -2.12 3.41
C TYR A 51 0.78 -2.76 2.05
N GLN A 52 1.82 -3.57 1.92
CA GLN A 52 2.06 -4.39 0.74
C GLN A 52 1.75 -5.85 1.05
N GLY A 53 0.76 -6.40 0.33
CA GLY A 53 0.36 -7.80 0.38
C GLY A 53 0.73 -8.56 -0.90
N SER A 54 0.78 -9.89 -0.81
CA SER A 54 1.12 -10.78 -1.93
C SER A 54 0.03 -11.81 -2.14
N LEU A 55 -0.35 -12.03 -3.39
CA LEU A 55 -1.26 -13.09 -3.79
C LEU A 55 -0.50 -14.11 -4.65
N SER A 56 -0.34 -15.33 -4.16
CA SER A 56 0.26 -16.43 -4.94
C SER A 56 -0.83 -17.26 -5.59
N LEU A 57 -1.02 -17.12 -6.90
CA LEU A 57 -1.91 -17.99 -7.68
C LEU A 57 -1.17 -19.27 -8.07
N LYS A 58 -1.65 -20.43 -7.62
CA LYS A 58 -1.10 -21.73 -8.01
C LYS A 58 -2.02 -22.38 -9.04
N LYS A 59 -1.47 -22.70 -10.22
CA LYS A 59 -2.16 -23.47 -11.25
C LYS A 59 -1.71 -24.93 -11.15
N TYR A 60 -2.65 -25.83 -10.90
CA TYR A 60 -2.40 -27.26 -10.92
C TYR A 60 -3.03 -27.86 -12.18
N THR A 61 -2.35 -28.84 -12.76
CA THR A 61 -2.87 -29.62 -13.90
C THR A 61 -2.84 -31.09 -13.48
N PHE A 62 -4.01 -31.72 -13.46
CA PHE A 62 -4.15 -33.14 -13.15
C PHE A 62 -3.66 -33.96 -14.36
N GLN A 63 -2.76 -34.92 -14.14
CA GLN A 63 -2.34 -35.84 -15.20
C GLN A 63 -3.30 -37.02 -15.26
N GLU A 64 -4.04 -37.14 -16.38
CA GLU A 64 -4.93 -38.26 -16.66
C GLU A 64 -4.26 -39.41 -17.42
N ARG A 65 -2.93 -39.39 -17.58
CA ARG A 65 -2.22 -40.43 -18.33
C ARG A 65 -2.23 -41.75 -17.56
N ALA A 66 -3.20 -42.61 -17.86
CA ALA A 66 -3.15 -44.03 -17.54
C ALA A 66 -2.12 -44.73 -18.46
N ARG A 67 -1.26 -45.61 -17.91
CA ARG A 67 -0.47 -46.53 -18.74
C ARG A 67 -1.43 -47.52 -19.40
N ALA A 68 -1.57 -47.44 -20.72
CA ALA A 68 -2.14 -48.53 -21.49
C ALA A 68 -1.09 -49.63 -21.63
N ILE A 69 -1.35 -50.81 -21.07
CA ILE A 69 -0.61 -52.02 -21.39
C ILE A 69 -1.28 -52.57 -22.66
N VAL A 70 -0.56 -52.52 -23.78
CA VAL A 70 -1.03 -53.07 -25.06
C VAL A 70 -0.69 -54.57 -25.10
N PRO A 71 -1.67 -55.47 -25.32
CA PRO A 71 -1.46 -56.91 -25.44
C PRO A 71 -0.81 -57.33 -26.76
#